data_AF-A0A8H7X3J0-F1
#
_entry.id   AF-A0A8H7X3J0-F1
#
_cell.length_a   1.000
_cell.length_b   1.000
_cell.length_c   1.000
_cell.angle_alpha   90.00
_cell.angle_beta   90.00
_cell.angle_gamma   90.00
#
_symmetry.space_group_name_H-M   'P 1'
#
loop_
_entity.id
_entity.type
_entity.pdbx_description
1 polymer ?
#
loop_
_entity_poly.entity_id
_entity_poly.type
_entity_poly.pdbx_seq_one_letter_code
_entity_poly.pdbx_strand_id
1 'polypeptide(L)' 'MAYSKYAFYLNRLGRDTGFEDKLTSYCFRRGCANAINGKASDAVRDQVIRHNPLTGVFNKAYNN' A
#
# COMPACT_ATOMS: atom_id res chain seq x y z
N MET A 1 -8.22 10.75 17.46
CA MET A 1 -7.16 10.39 18.44
C MET A 1 -6.48 9.04 18.16
N ALA A 2 -7.18 7.96 17.77
CA ALA A 2 -6.53 6.66 17.56
C ALA A 2 -5.52 6.64 16.41
N TYR A 3 -5.84 7.26 15.27
CA TYR A 3 -4.98 7.25 14.08
C TYR A 3 -3.65 8.00 14.28
N SER A 4 -3.66 9.14 14.98
CA SER A 4 -2.44 9.90 15.27
C SER A 4 -1.50 9.13 16.18
N LYS A 5 -2.05 8.41 17.18
CA LYS A 5 -1.27 7.54 18.07
C LYS A 5 -0.65 6.37 17.30
N TYR A 6 -1.42 5.74 16.41
CA TYR A 6 -0.92 4.69 15.52
C TYR A 6 0.21 5.19 14.60
N ALA A 7 0.01 6.32 13.91
CA ALA A 7 1.03 6.90 13.04
C ALA A 7 2.30 7.30 13.81
N PHE A 8 2.16 7.78 15.05
CA PHE A 8 3.29 8.06 15.93
C PHE A 8 4.10 6.79 16.22
N TYR A 9 3.44 5.69 16.60
CA TYR A 9 4.14 4.43 16.89
C TYR A 9 4.78 3.81 15.65
N LEU A 10 4.16 3.90 14.47
CA LEU A 10 4.79 3.44 13.23
C LEU A 10 6.08 4.21 12.91
N ASN A 11 6.04 5.54 13.03
CA ASN A 11 7.21 6.37 12.81
C ASN A 11 8.32 6.02 13.83
N ARG A 12 7.97 5.87 15.11
CA ARG A 12 8.92 5.45 16.14
C ARG A 12 9.55 4.09 15.81
N LEU A 13 8.72 3.10 15.46
CA LEU A 13 9.19 1.77 15.06
C LEU A 13 10.20 1.87 13.92
N GLY A 14 9.89 2.64 12.87
CA GLY A 14 10.80 2.80 11.73
C GLY A 14 12.16 3.40 12.12
N ARG A 15 12.17 4.38 13.03
CA ARG A 15 13.42 4.95 13.56
C ARG A 15 14.20 3.95 14.40
N ASP A 16 13.51 3.22 15.27
CA ASP A 16 14.14 2.23 16.16
C ASP A 16 14.71 1.03 15.36
N THR A 17 14.15 0.72 14.18
CA THR A 17 14.68 -0.30 13.25
C THR A 17 15.75 0.25 12.29
N GLY A 18 16.08 1.54 12.36
CA GLY A 18 17.11 2.16 11.53
C GLY A 18 16.71 2.46 10.08
N PHE A 19 15.42 2.64 9.78
CA PHE A 19 15.02 3.09 8.45
C PHE A 19 15.39 4.57 8.24
N GLU A 20 15.98 4.86 7.07
CA GLU A 20 16.34 6.23 6.64
C GLU A 20 15.09 7.11 6.49
N ASP A 21 14.03 6.53 5.91
CA ASP A 21 12.75 7.17 5.70
C ASP A 21 11.71 6.79 6.75
N LYS A 22 10.72 7.67 6.96
CA LYS A 22 9.60 7.39 7.86
C LYS A 22 8.81 6.17 7.43
N LEU A 23 8.69 5.20 8.35
CA LEU A 23 7.72 4.12 8.22
C LEU A 23 6.29 4.66 8.39
N THR A 24 5.47 4.46 7.37
CA THR A 24 4.07 4.90 7.35
C THR A 24 3.14 3.76 6.94
N SER A 25 1.83 3.91 7.18
CA SER A 25 0.81 2.99 6.68
C SER A 25 0.88 2.76 5.17
N TYR A 26 1.33 3.78 4.42
CA TYR A 26 1.49 3.69 2.97
C TYR A 26 2.54 2.66 2.56
N CYS A 27 3.63 2.52 3.33
CA CYS A 27 4.68 1.53 3.07
C CYS A 27 4.10 0.10 3.06
N PHE A 28 3.23 -0.23 4.02
CA PHE A 28 2.56 -1.53 4.08
C PHE A 28 1.57 -1.75 2.94
N ARG A 29 0.76 -0.72 2.60
CA ARG A 29 -0.17 -0.81 1.47
C ARG A 29 0.57 -1.02 0.14
N ARG A 30 1.69 -0.29 -0.07
CA ARG A 30 2.55 -0.44 -1.25
C ARG A 30 3.25 -1.80 -1.26
N GLY A 31 3.77 -2.25 -0.12
CA GLY A 31 4.37 -3.58 0.03
C GLY A 31 3.39 -4.71 -0.31
N CYS A 32 2.13 -4.60 0.13
CA CYS A 32 1.06 -5.52 -0.22
C CYS A 32 0.80 -5.56 -1.73
N ALA A 33 0.66 -4.39 -2.37
CA ALA A 33 0.48 -4.31 -3.83
C ALA A 33 1.66 -4.94 -4.59
N ASN A 34 2.89 -4.67 -4.15
CA ASN A 34 4.10 -5.22 -4.76
C ASN A 34 4.18 -6.75 -4.60
N ALA A 35 3.77 -7.28 -3.45
CA ALA A 35 3.78 -8.72 -3.19
C ALA A 35 2.78 -9.51 -4.05
N ILE A 36 1.69 -8.86 -4.46
CA ILE A 36 0.65 -9.42 -5.34
C ILE A 36 1.03 -9.25 -6.81
N ASN A 37 1.82 -8.23 -7.14
CA ASN A 37 2.22 -7.93 -8.51
C ASN A 37 2.88 -9.15 -9.17
N GLY A 38 2.39 -9.55 -10.35
CA GLY A 38 2.85 -10.74 -11.07
C GLY A 38 2.40 -12.09 -10.48
N LYS A 39 1.72 -12.12 -9.33
CA LYS A 39 1.12 -13.35 -8.73
C LYS A 39 -0.38 -13.46 -8.95
N ALA A 40 -1.05 -12.35 -9.20
CA ALA A 40 -2.47 -12.29 -9.53
C ALA A 40 -2.69 -11.29 -10.67
N SER A 41 -3.89 -11.28 -11.24
CA SER A 41 -4.27 -10.27 -12.22
C SER A 41 -4.25 -8.87 -11.60
N ASP A 42 -4.03 -7.86 -12.44
CA ASP A 42 -4.09 -6.46 -12.03
C ASP A 42 -5.45 -6.11 -11.42
N ALA A 43 -6.52 -6.75 -11.89
CA ALA A 43 -7.86 -6.60 -11.34
C ALA A 43 -7.94 -7.04 -9.86
N VAL A 44 -7.39 -8.22 -9.55
CA VAL A 44 -7.34 -8.73 -8.17
C VAL A 44 -6.44 -7.86 -7.30
N ARG A 45 -5.27 -7.46 -7.81
CA ARG A 45 -4.34 -6.57 -7.11
C ARG A 45 -5.03 -5.26 -6.71
N ASP A 46 -5.71 -4.62 -7.65
CA ASP A 46 -6.38 -3.35 -7.47
C ASP A 46 -7.59 -3.47 -6.54
N GLN A 47 -8.36 -4.55 -6.62
CA GLN A 47 -9.43 -4.85 -5.65
C GLN A 47 -8.89 -4.96 -4.22
N VAL A 48 -7.77 -5.68 -4.01
CA VAL A 48 -7.17 -5.89 -2.68
C VAL A 48 -6.75 -4.56 -2.04
N ILE A 49 -6.18 -3.64 -2.81
CA ILE A 49 -5.78 -2.31 -2.29
C ILE A 49 -6.90 -1.27 -2.36
N ARG A 50 -8.13 -1.69 -2.73
CA ARG A 50 -9.31 -0.83 -2.97
C ARG A 50 -8.99 0.34 -3.90
N HIS A 51 -8.20 0.07 -4.93
CA HIS A 51 -7.94 1.06 -5.95
C HIS A 51 -9.23 1.37 -6.70
N ASN A 52 -9.50 2.65 -6.97
CA ASN A 52 -10.59 2.97 -7.88
C ASN A 52 -10.17 2.47 -9.28
N PRO A 53 -10.93 1.54 -9.89
CA PRO A 53 -10.58 0.98 -11.19
C PRO A 53 -10.44 2.07 -12.27
N LEU A 54 -11.23 3.15 -12.18
CA LEU A 54 -11.20 4.26 -13.13
C LEU A 54 -9.96 5.16 -13.01
N THR A 55 -9.22 5.08 -11.90
CA THR A 55 -8.00 5.86 -11.67
C THR A 55 -6.76 4.98 -11.59
N GLY A 56 -6.88 3.69 -11.96
CA GLY A 56 -5.82 2.68 -12.03
C GLY A 56 -4.64 3.08 -12.92
N VAL A 57 -3.41 2.88 -12.44
CA VAL A 57 -2.22 2.85 -13.32
C VAL A 57 -2.32 1.70 -14.34
N PHE A 58 -3.11 0.67 -14.03
CA PHE A 58 -3.35 -0.53 -14.86
C PHE A 58 -4.77 -0.59 -15.45
N ASN A 59 -5.36 0.57 -15.77
CA ASN A 59 -6.75 0.70 -16.24
C ASN A 59 -7.08 -0.14 -17.50
N LYS A 60 -6.07 -0.50 -18.31
CA LYS A 60 -6.25 -1.37 -19.48
C LYS A 60 -6.78 -2.78 -19.16
N ALA A 61 -6.66 -3.26 -17.93
CA ALA A 61 -7.17 -4.58 -17.52
C ALA A 61 -8.69 -4.60 -17.24
N TYR A 62 -9.34 -3.43 -17.13
CA TYR A 62 -10.75 -3.31 -16.76
C TYR A 62 -11.69 -3.00 -17.92
N ASN A 63 -11.16 -2.46 -19.03
CA ASN A 63 -11.91 -2.18 -20.24
C ASN A 63 -11.65 -3.30 -21.25
N ASN A 64 -12.32 -4.45 -21.06
CA ASN A 64 -12.50 -5.45 -22.12
C ASN A 64 -13.54 -4.95 -23.13
#